data_AF-V7BAH1-F1
#
_entry.id   AF-V7BAH1-F1
#
_cell.length_a   1.000
_cell.length_b   1.000
_cell.length_c   1.000
_cell.angle_alpha   90.00
_cell.angle_beta   90.00
_cell.angle_gamma   90.00
#
_symmetry.space_group_name_H-M   'P 1'
#
loop_
_entity.id
_entity.type
_entity.pdbx_description
1 polymer ?
#
loop_
_entity_poly.entity_id
_entity_poly.type
_entity_poly.pdbx_seq_one_letter_code
_entity_poly.pdbx_strand_id
1 'polypeptide(L)'
;MKKPSKALTCEQTESLMIPCLNFLTKKTNSPTLLCCLGLSKLIASTPTKEEKCVACKCLKKGVSHIPNLDIHRANNLPKICKIGVDYPISKDFDCEKIIKSKS
;
A
#
# COMPACT_ATOMS: atom_id res chain seq x y z
N MET A 1 19.42 -21.57 -5.56
CA MET A 1 19.57 -20.80 -4.31
C MET A 1 18.87 -19.46 -4.46
N LYS A 2 17.66 -19.27 -3.91
CA LYS A 2 16.99 -17.95 -3.83
C LYS A 2 16.97 -17.57 -2.36
N LYS A 3 17.83 -16.63 -1.96
CA LYS A 3 17.74 -15.94 -0.67
C LYS A 3 16.31 -15.39 -0.58
N PRO A 4 15.45 -15.81 0.37
CA PRO A 4 14.12 -15.23 0.44
C PRO A 4 14.32 -13.84 1.02
N SER A 5 14.41 -12.81 0.16
CA SER A 5 14.05 -11.50 0.67
C SER A 5 12.63 -11.66 1.20
N LYS A 6 12.36 -11.18 2.41
CA LYS A 6 11.02 -11.13 2.99
C LYS A 6 10.13 -10.10 2.25
N ALA A 7 10.51 -9.74 1.02
CA ALA A 7 9.76 -8.87 0.14
C ALA A 7 8.53 -9.64 -0.37
N LEU A 8 7.36 -9.06 -0.15
CA LEU A 8 6.12 -9.56 -0.72
C LEU A 8 6.22 -9.58 -2.26
N THR A 9 5.71 -10.65 -2.85
CA THR A 9 5.47 -10.70 -4.30
C THR A 9 4.32 -9.76 -4.69
N CYS A 10 4.24 -9.34 -5.95
CA CYS A 10 3.14 -8.47 -6.39
C CYS A 10 1.77 -9.10 -6.14
N GLU A 11 1.62 -10.41 -6.38
CA GLU A 11 0.37 -11.14 -6.13
C GLU A 11 -0.02 -11.13 -4.64
N GLN A 12 0.95 -11.30 -3.75
CA GLN A 12 0.71 -11.21 -2.30
C GLN A 12 0.36 -9.77 -1.89
N THR A 13 1.08 -8.78 -2.42
CA THR A 13 0.80 -7.36 -2.16
C THR A 13 -0.61 -6.96 -2.62
N GLU A 14 -1.02 -7.39 -3.81
CA GLU A 14 -2.36 -7.15 -4.34
C GLU A 14 -3.41 -7.85 -3.47
N SER A 15 -3.20 -9.11 -3.11
CA SER A 15 -4.11 -9.90 -2.27
C SER A 15 -4.39 -9.24 -0.92
N LEU A 16 -3.38 -8.62 -0.31
CA LEU A 16 -3.54 -7.87 0.95
C LEU A 16 -4.43 -6.62 0.79
N MET A 17 -4.49 -6.04 -0.41
CA MET A 17 -5.22 -4.80 -0.69
C MET A 17 -6.59 -5.03 -1.35
N ILE A 18 -6.92 -6.24 -1.82
CA ILE A 18 -8.27 -6.60 -2.32
C ILE A 18 -9.39 -6.13 -1.39
N PRO A 19 -9.33 -6.33 -0.05
CA PRO A 19 -10.39 -5.92 0.85
C PRO A 19 -10.58 -4.39 0.93
N CYS A 20 -9.60 -3.60 0.46
CA CYS A 20 -9.65 -2.15 0.44
C CYS A 20 -10.38 -1.60 -0.79
N LEU A 21 -10.54 -2.39 -1.86
CA LEU A 21 -11.01 -1.89 -3.15
C LEU A 21 -12.34 -1.15 -3.06
N ASN A 22 -13.31 -1.66 -2.31
CA ASN A 22 -14.61 -0.99 -2.16
C ASN A 22 -14.49 0.41 -1.54
N PHE A 23 -13.60 0.60 -0.59
CA PHE A 23 -13.34 1.92 -0.02
C PHE A 23 -12.59 2.81 -1.02
N LEU A 24 -11.56 2.25 -1.67
CA LEU A 24 -10.75 2.95 -2.66
C LEU A 24 -11.56 3.40 -3.88
N THR A 25 -12.58 2.66 -4.28
CA THR A 25 -13.45 2.98 -5.43
C THR A 25 -14.77 3.65 -5.03
N LYS A 26 -14.83 4.29 -3.86
CA LYS A 26 -16.03 5.01 -3.37
C LYS A 26 -17.31 4.19 -3.17
N LYS A 27 -17.23 2.85 -3.16
CA LYS A 27 -18.37 1.97 -2.89
C LYS A 27 -18.76 1.93 -1.41
N THR A 28 -17.81 2.18 -0.51
CA THR A 28 -18.06 2.28 0.94
C THR A 28 -17.48 3.56 1.50
N ASN A 29 -18.04 4.11 2.57
CA ASN A 29 -17.53 5.34 3.20
C ASN A 29 -16.30 5.11 4.10
N SER A 30 -16.10 3.87 4.54
CA SER A 30 -14.99 3.47 5.42
C SER A 30 -14.34 2.17 4.93
N PRO A 31 -13.03 1.97 5.19
CA PRO A 31 -12.38 0.70 4.94
C PRO A 31 -12.88 -0.37 5.91
N THR A 32 -12.81 -1.62 5.48
CA THR A 32 -13.13 -2.77 6.33
C THR A 32 -11.98 -3.02 7.32
N LEU A 33 -12.25 -3.76 8.40
CA LEU A 33 -11.19 -4.23 9.29
C LEU A 33 -10.13 -5.05 8.54
N LEU A 34 -10.58 -5.91 7.61
CA LEU A 34 -9.68 -6.72 6.77
C LEU A 34 -8.78 -5.85 5.89
N CYS A 35 -9.28 -4.74 5.36
CA CYS A 35 -8.45 -3.78 4.62
C CYS A 35 -7.34 -3.22 5.51
N CYS A 36 -7.67 -2.78 6.72
CA CYS A 36 -6.66 -2.24 7.64
C CYS A 36 -5.65 -3.31 8.10
N LEU A 37 -6.09 -4.55 8.31
CA LEU A 37 -5.20 -5.67 8.62
C LEU A 37 -4.25 -5.98 7.45
N GLY A 38 -4.77 -5.96 6.21
CA GLY A 38 -3.97 -6.14 5.01
C GLY A 38 -2.90 -5.05 4.85
N LEU A 39 -3.29 -3.79 5.05
CA LEU A 39 -2.37 -2.65 5.02
C LEU A 39 -1.29 -2.75 6.12
N SER A 40 -1.68 -3.14 7.34
CA SER A 40 -0.74 -3.33 8.45
C SER A 40 0.28 -4.43 8.13
N LYS A 41 -0.17 -5.57 7.61
CA LYS A 41 0.70 -6.67 7.21
C LYS A 41 1.63 -6.28 6.05
N LEU A 42 1.13 -5.51 5.08
CA LEU A 42 1.95 -4.96 4.00
C LEU A 42 3.10 -4.12 4.57
N ILE A 43 2.79 -3.14 5.44
CA ILE A 43 3.79 -2.25 6.05
C ILE A 43 4.80 -3.03 6.89
N ALA A 44 4.35 -3.98 7.70
CA ALA A 44 5.21 -4.83 8.53
C ALA A 44 6.11 -5.76 7.70
N SER A 45 5.67 -6.16 6.51
CA SER A 45 6.44 -7.01 5.58
C SER A 45 7.35 -6.22 4.64
N THR A 46 7.30 -4.89 4.69
CA THR A 46 8.18 -4.01 3.92
C THR A 46 8.97 -3.09 4.86
N PRO A 47 9.86 -3.60 5.72
CA PRO A 47 10.61 -2.76 6.65
C PRO A 47 11.57 -1.81 5.94
N THR A 48 12.17 -2.22 4.81
CA THR A 48 13.16 -1.42 4.08
C THR A 48 12.54 -0.53 3.00
N LYS A 49 13.24 0.53 2.60
CA LYS A 49 12.83 1.39 1.48
C LYS A 49 12.71 0.63 0.17
N GLU A 50 13.61 -0.32 -0.07
CA GLU A 50 13.63 -1.14 -1.28
C GLU A 50 12.38 -2.01 -1.36
N GLU A 51 12.02 -2.70 -0.27
CA GLU A 51 10.80 -3.51 -0.19
C GLU A 51 9.53 -2.65 -0.33
N LYS A 52 9.50 -1.47 0.28
CA LYS A 52 8.39 -0.50 0.11
C LYS A 52 8.26 -0.05 -1.35
N CYS A 53 9.38 0.18 -2.03
CA CYS A 53 9.39 0.58 -3.44
C CYS A 53 8.85 -0.55 -4.34
N VAL A 54 9.28 -1.80 -4.10
CA VAL A 54 8.78 -2.98 -4.82
C VAL A 54 7.28 -3.13 -4.63
N ALA A 55 6.80 -3.13 -3.37
CA ALA A 55 5.39 -3.24 -3.06
C ALA A 55 4.56 -2.11 -3.70
N CYS A 56 5.07 -0.88 -3.67
CA CYS A 56 4.39 0.26 -4.28
C CYS A 56 4.28 0.12 -5.81
N LYS A 57 5.34 -0.35 -6.49
CA LYS A 57 5.29 -0.64 -7.93
C LYS A 57 4.26 -1.71 -8.26
N CYS A 58 4.17 -2.76 -7.45
CA CYS A 58 3.15 -3.79 -7.59
C CYS A 58 1.74 -3.21 -7.44
N LEU A 59 1.47 -2.43 -6.39
CA LEU A 59 0.17 -1.78 -6.19
C LEU A 59 -0.19 -0.87 -7.34
N LYS A 60 0.75 -0.05 -7.83
CA LYS A 60 0.51 0.84 -8.98
C LYS A 60 0.06 0.08 -10.22
N LYS A 61 0.66 -1.09 -10.48
CA LYS A 61 0.27 -1.98 -11.59
C LYS A 61 -1.08 -2.65 -11.35
N GLY A 62 -1.34 -3.11 -10.12
CA GLY A 62 -2.61 -3.75 -9.77
C GLY A 62 -3.80 -2.79 -9.88
N VAL A 63 -3.61 -1.52 -9.48
CA VAL A 63 -4.69 -0.52 -9.50
C VAL A 63 -4.84 0.20 -10.84
N SER A 64 -3.88 0.11 -11.77
CA SER A 64 -3.99 0.79 -13.07
C SER A 64 -5.16 0.29 -13.92
N HIS A 65 -5.64 -0.91 -13.65
CA HIS A 65 -6.80 -1.51 -14.32
C HIS A 65 -8.13 -1.29 -13.57
N ILE A 66 -8.11 -0.61 -12.42
CA ILE A 66 -9.29 -0.41 -11.58
C ILE A 66 -9.92 0.95 -11.90
N PRO A 67 -11.11 0.98 -12.51
CA PRO A 67 -11.80 2.24 -12.76
C PRO A 67 -12.25 2.88 -11.45
N ASN A 68 -12.31 4.21 -11.43
CA ASN A 68 -12.81 5.02 -10.32
C ASN A 68 -12.00 4.91 -9.00
N LEU A 69 -10.72 4.53 -9.07
CA LEU A 69 -9.83 4.57 -7.92
C LEU A 69 -9.67 6.02 -7.42
N ASP A 70 -9.92 6.24 -6.13
CA ASP A 70 -9.72 7.53 -5.48
C ASP A 70 -8.38 7.56 -4.72
N ILE A 71 -7.46 8.35 -5.27
CA ILE A 71 -6.11 8.53 -4.72
C ILE A 71 -6.15 9.20 -3.33
N HIS A 72 -7.08 10.14 -3.10
CA HIS A 72 -7.21 10.79 -1.78
C HIS A 72 -7.60 9.79 -0.69
N ARG A 73 -8.52 8.87 -0.98
CA ARG A 73 -8.91 7.80 -0.06
C ARG A 73 -7.77 6.84 0.19
N ALA A 74 -7.04 6.47 -0.85
CA ALA A 74 -5.85 5.64 -0.75
C ALA A 74 -4.80 6.27 0.19
N ASN A 75 -4.56 7.58 0.08
CA ASN A 75 -3.60 8.30 0.92
C ASN A 75 -4.04 8.46 2.37
N ASN A 76 -5.36 8.53 2.60
CA ASN A 76 -5.93 8.64 3.95
C ASN A 76 -6.05 7.28 4.64
N LEU A 77 -5.86 6.18 3.92
CA LEU A 77 -6.02 4.82 4.46
C LEU A 77 -5.16 4.54 5.71
N PRO A 78 -3.86 4.90 5.77
CA PRO A 78 -3.05 4.71 6.98
C PRO A 78 -3.60 5.47 8.17
N LYS A 79 -4.05 6.72 7.97
CA LYS A 79 -4.64 7.56 9.04
C LYS A 79 -5.95 6.96 9.55
N ILE A 80 -6.83 6.53 8.65
CA ILE A 80 -8.13 5.93 9.00
C ILE A 80 -7.93 4.59 9.72
N CYS A 81 -6.97 3.78 9.26
CA CYS A 81 -6.60 2.53 9.89
C CYS A 81 -5.75 2.69 11.17
N LYS A 82 -5.41 3.93 11.55
CA LYS A 82 -4.58 4.26 12.72
C LYS A 82 -3.21 3.55 12.70
N ILE A 83 -2.64 3.38 11.52
CA ILE A 83 -1.32 2.75 11.36
C ILE A 83 -0.27 3.86 11.42
N GLY A 84 0.62 3.77 12.41
CA GLY A 84 1.79 4.63 12.53
C GLY A 84 2.75 4.34 11.38
N VAL A 85 3.05 5.35 10.57
CA VAL A 85 4.03 5.24 9.50
C VAL A 85 5.12 6.26 9.81
N ASP A 86 6.36 5.80 10.03
CA ASP A 86 7.51 6.65 10.40
C ASP A 86 7.95 7.59 9.26
N TYR A 87 7.32 7.48 8.10
CA TYR A 87 7.53 8.34 6.95
C TYR A 87 6.16 8.76 6.40
N PRO A 88 6.00 10.01 5.97
CA PRO A 88 4.79 10.42 5.28
C PRO A 88 4.68 9.61 3.98
N ILE A 89 3.64 8.78 3.86
CA ILE A 89 3.24 8.23 2.56
C ILE A 89 2.88 9.45 1.72
N SER A 90 3.75 9.79 0.76
CA SER A 90 3.59 11.00 -0.02
C SER A 90 2.22 11.01 -0.71
N LYS A 91 1.63 12.19 -0.85
CA LYS A 91 0.25 12.47 -1.29
C LYS A 91 -0.18 11.86 -2.64
N ASP A 92 0.65 11.10 -3.31
CA ASP A 92 0.45 10.71 -4.71
C ASP A 92 0.68 9.21 -4.96
N PHE A 93 0.81 8.36 -3.92
CA PHE A 93 1.32 6.99 -4.12
C PHE A 93 2.63 6.97 -4.91
N ASP A 94 3.40 8.04 -4.78
CA ASP A 94 4.60 8.23 -5.57
C ASP A 94 5.72 7.39 -4.97
N CYS A 95 5.81 6.15 -5.47
CA CYS A 95 6.75 5.13 -5.07
C CYS A 95 8.21 5.61 -5.12
N GLU A 96 8.50 6.65 -5.92
CA GLU A 96 9.81 7.27 -6.03
C GLU A 96 10.11 8.24 -4.89
N LYS A 97 9.10 8.87 -4.28
CA LYS A 97 9.29 9.74 -3.10
C LYS A 97 9.60 8.95 -1.83
N ILE A 98 9.26 7.65 -1.77
CA ILE A 98 9.68 6.73 -0.69
C ILE A 98 11.22 6.61 -0.62
N ILE A 99 11.91 6.83 -1.74
CA ILE A 99 13.36 6.72 -1.88
C ILE A 99 14.07 7.95 -1.29
N LYS A 100 13.41 9.11 -1.23
CA LYS A 100 13.95 10.37 -0.70
C LYS A 100 13.70 10.55 0.80
N SER A 101 14.21 9.65 1.64
CA SER A 101 14.67 10.12 2.96
C SER A 101 16.18 10.27 2.92
N LYS A 102 16.58 11.54 2.92
CA LYS A 102 17.91 12.16 3.06
C LYS A 102 19.08 11.19 3.33
N SER A 103 20.09 11.32 2.47
CA SER A 103 21.51 11.13 2.81
C SER A 103 21.92 12.01 3.99
#